data_AF-D9S2M9-F1
#
_entry.id   AF-D9S2M9-F1
#
_cell.length_a   1.000
_cell.length_b   1.000
_cell.length_c   1.000
_cell.angle_alpha   90.00
_cell.angle_beta   90.00
_cell.angle_gamma   90.00
#
_symmetry.space_group_name_H-M   'P 1'
#
loop_
_entity.id
_entity.type
_entity.pdbx_description
1 polymer ?
#
loop_
_entity_poly.entity_id
_entity_poly.type
_entity_poly.pdbx_seq_one_letter_code
_entity_poly.pdbx_strand_id
1 'polypeptide(L)'
;MKRTKEHFRGCLLGEATGDALGRPVEFLRPNEIKKEYGENGITDLITDINGKAGITDDTQITLFTAEDLLRAETRGREKGICHLHSVVYHAYLRWLQTQGYPQDSEKDFIYDGLLITVKELYARRGPGSTCLSALSSGRMGTIEQPVNNSKGCGGVMRVTPI
;
A
#
# COMPACT_ATOMS: atom_id res chain seq x y z
N MET A 1 15.69 -21.54 3.54
CA MET A 1 14.79 -20.38 3.30
C MET A 1 14.84 -19.48 4.52
N LYS A 2 15.17 -18.19 4.35
CA LYS A 2 15.27 -17.22 5.46
C LYS A 2 13.86 -16.89 5.97
N ARG A 3 13.54 -17.26 7.22
CA ARG A 3 12.17 -17.15 7.81
C ARG A 3 12.16 -16.55 9.22
N THR A 4 13.18 -15.78 9.60
CA THR A 4 13.22 -15.17 10.93
C THR A 4 12.46 -13.83 10.94
N LYS A 5 12.08 -13.37 12.12
CA LYS A 5 11.39 -12.08 12.31
C LYS A 5 12.18 -10.91 11.71
N GLU A 6 13.50 -10.96 11.81
CA GLU A 6 14.42 -9.95 11.27
C GLU A 6 14.35 -9.88 9.75
N HIS A 7 14.17 -11.03 9.07
CA HIS A 7 14.02 -11.06 7.61
C HIS A 7 12.71 -10.43 7.16
N PHE A 8 11.59 -10.77 7.82
CA PHE A 8 10.29 -10.16 7.52
C PHE A 8 10.30 -8.65 7.78
N ARG A 9 10.90 -8.22 8.91
CA ARG A 9 11.08 -6.80 9.21
C ARG A 9 11.95 -6.11 8.15
N GLY A 10 13.02 -6.77 7.73
CA GLY A 10 13.90 -6.27 6.66
C GLY A 10 13.18 -6.10 5.33
N CYS A 11 12.29 -7.02 4.96
CA CYS A 11 11.46 -6.90 3.76
C CYS A 11 10.54 -5.67 3.81
N LEU A 12 9.80 -5.50 4.91
CA LEU A 12 8.90 -4.34 5.08
C LEU A 12 9.66 -3.01 5.12
N LEU A 13 10.80 -2.96 5.82
CA LEU A 13 11.64 -1.76 5.84
C LEU A 13 12.27 -1.49 4.47
N GLY A 14 12.68 -2.54 3.75
CA GLY A 14 13.28 -2.43 2.42
C GLY A 14 12.30 -1.90 1.39
N GLU A 15 11.04 -2.36 1.42
CA GLU A 15 9.97 -1.82 0.59
C GLU A 15 9.72 -0.34 0.88
N ALA A 16 9.48 0.03 2.14
CA ALA A 16 9.27 1.43 2.52
C ALA A 16 10.48 2.34 2.22
N THR A 17 11.71 1.80 2.35
CA THR A 17 12.94 2.54 1.99
C THR A 17 13.06 2.72 0.49
N GLY A 18 12.77 1.69 -0.30
CA GLY A 18 12.77 1.75 -1.76
C GLY A 18 11.74 2.73 -2.29
N ASP A 19 10.52 2.69 -1.74
CA ASP A 19 9.45 3.65 -2.00
C ASP A 19 9.92 5.10 -1.70
N ALA A 20 10.41 5.35 -0.49
CA ALA A 20 10.87 6.67 -0.09
C ALA A 20 12.06 7.20 -0.92
N LEU A 21 12.97 6.32 -1.37
CA LEU A 21 14.10 6.65 -2.23
C LEU A 21 13.64 6.94 -3.67
N GLY A 22 12.67 6.19 -4.19
CA GLY A 22 12.15 6.36 -5.55
C GLY A 22 11.25 7.58 -5.71
N ARG A 23 10.51 7.95 -4.66
CA ARG A 23 9.52 9.04 -4.71
C ARG A 23 10.02 10.37 -5.29
N PRO A 24 11.19 10.93 -4.89
CA PRO A 24 11.65 12.23 -5.42
C PRO A 24 11.91 12.22 -6.93
N VAL A 25 12.13 11.04 -7.51
CA VAL A 25 12.53 10.88 -8.92
C VAL A 25 11.47 10.22 -9.79
N GLU A 26 10.29 9.89 -9.24
CA GLU A 26 9.24 9.08 -9.90
C GLU A 26 8.83 9.61 -11.28
N PHE A 27 8.76 10.93 -11.44
CA PHE A 27 8.34 11.58 -12.69
C PHE A 27 9.47 12.28 -13.44
N LEU A 28 10.72 12.11 -12.98
CA LEU A 28 11.89 12.69 -13.62
C LEU A 28 12.44 11.76 -14.70
N ARG A 29 12.85 12.32 -15.84
CA ARG A 29 13.60 11.57 -16.85
C ARG A 29 15.03 11.32 -16.36
N PRO A 30 15.73 10.29 -16.88
CA PRO A 30 17.11 9.99 -16.46
C PRO A 30 18.07 11.20 -16.50
N ASN A 31 17.96 12.07 -17.52
CA ASN A 31 18.79 13.27 -17.62
C ASN A 31 18.45 14.33 -16.56
N GLU A 32 17.20 14.40 -16.11
CA GLU A 32 16.77 15.32 -15.05
C GLU A 32 17.25 14.82 -13.69
N ILE A 33 17.13 13.51 -13.44
CA ILE A 33 17.69 12.86 -12.24
C ILE A 33 19.19 13.15 -12.17
N LYS A 34 19.93 12.95 -13.28
CA LYS A 34 21.37 13.23 -13.32
C LYS A 34 21.72 14.69 -13.10
N LYS A 35 20.91 15.59 -13.66
CA LYS A 35 21.11 17.04 -13.49
C LYS A 35 20.92 17.46 -12.02
N GLU A 36 19.97 16.86 -11.32
CA GLU A 36 19.61 17.23 -9.94
C GLU A 36 20.47 16.50 -8.89
N TYR A 37 20.75 15.21 -9.09
CA TYR A 37 21.41 14.35 -8.12
C TYR A 37 22.83 13.90 -8.53
N GLY A 38 23.30 14.25 -9.72
CA GLY A 38 24.61 13.87 -10.27
C GLY A 38 24.58 12.59 -11.11
N GLU A 39 25.71 12.23 -11.72
CA GLU A 39 25.78 11.10 -12.69
C GLU A 39 25.34 9.75 -12.12
N ASN A 40 25.48 9.55 -10.82
CA ASN A 40 25.06 8.33 -10.11
C ASN A 40 23.55 8.31 -9.78
N GLY A 41 22.83 9.41 -10.05
CA GLY A 41 21.44 9.59 -9.67
C GLY A 41 21.25 9.73 -8.17
N ILE A 42 20.03 9.46 -7.69
CA ILE A 42 19.71 9.50 -6.26
C ILE A 42 20.37 8.32 -5.53
N THR A 43 21.22 8.62 -4.55
CA THR A 43 21.95 7.62 -3.76
C THR A 43 21.56 7.59 -2.29
N ASP A 44 20.84 8.61 -1.82
CA ASP A 44 20.43 8.78 -0.43
C ASP A 44 18.97 9.24 -0.33
N LEU A 45 18.37 9.00 0.84
CA LEU A 45 17.02 9.44 1.13
C LEU A 45 16.95 10.97 1.23
N ILE A 46 15.98 11.55 0.53
CA ILE A 46 15.66 12.97 0.67
C ILE A 46 14.69 13.15 1.84
N THR A 47 15.12 13.92 2.84
CA THR A 47 14.40 14.11 4.09
C THR A 47 13.81 15.51 4.22
N ASP A 48 12.72 15.62 4.98
CA ASP A 48 12.18 16.92 5.38
C ASP A 48 13.04 17.61 6.45
N ILE A 49 12.61 18.79 6.90
CA ILE A 49 13.32 19.56 7.95
C ILE A 49 13.44 18.81 9.28
N ASN A 50 12.68 17.74 9.48
CA ASN A 50 12.71 16.90 10.68
C ASN A 50 13.53 15.61 10.46
N GLY A 51 14.22 15.47 9.33
CA GLY A 51 15.01 14.29 9.00
C GLY A 51 14.17 13.07 8.59
N LYS A 52 12.91 13.25 8.18
CA LYS A 52 12.03 12.15 7.75
C LYS A 52 11.97 12.04 6.25
N ALA A 53 12.28 10.84 5.73
CA ALA A 53 12.01 10.48 4.34
C ALA A 53 10.53 10.13 4.19
N GLY A 54 9.89 10.61 3.13
CA GLY A 54 8.46 10.41 2.95
C GLY A 54 8.15 9.23 2.05
N ILE A 55 7.28 8.35 2.52
CA ILE A 55 6.67 7.24 1.76
C ILE A 55 5.55 7.73 0.83
N THR A 56 5.10 6.87 -0.10
CA THR A 56 3.96 7.07 -1.01
C THR A 56 2.73 6.25 -0.59
N ASP A 57 1.71 6.17 -1.45
CA ASP A 57 0.59 5.25 -1.30
C ASP A 57 1.01 3.78 -1.31
N ASP A 58 2.15 3.42 -1.91
CA ASP A 58 2.64 2.04 -1.96
C ASP A 58 2.87 1.50 -0.55
N THR A 59 3.67 2.20 0.25
CA THR A 59 3.87 1.80 1.64
C THR A 59 2.56 1.84 2.43
N GLN A 60 1.69 2.84 2.20
CA GLN A 60 0.40 2.91 2.90
C GLN A 60 -0.44 1.67 2.64
N ILE A 61 -0.60 1.28 1.37
CA ILE A 61 -1.42 0.13 1.01
C ILE A 61 -0.77 -1.19 1.41
N THR A 62 0.57 -1.28 1.41
CA THR A 62 1.33 -2.41 1.99
C THR A 62 1.02 -2.61 3.47
N LEU A 63 0.97 -1.54 4.26
CA LEU A 63 0.62 -1.63 5.68
C LEU A 63 -0.81 -2.17 5.89
N PHE A 64 -1.78 -1.70 5.10
CA PHE A 64 -3.15 -2.23 5.14
C PHE A 64 -3.19 -3.72 4.74
N THR A 65 -2.43 -4.14 3.72
CA THR A 65 -2.28 -5.56 3.39
C THR A 65 -1.77 -6.36 4.59
N ALA A 66 -0.73 -5.88 5.27
CA ALA A 66 -0.15 -6.57 6.42
C ALA A 66 -1.12 -6.70 7.61
N GLU A 67 -1.87 -5.65 7.95
CA GLU A 67 -2.93 -5.74 8.99
C GLU A 67 -3.95 -6.82 8.64
N ASP A 68 -4.34 -6.91 7.37
CA ASP A 68 -5.40 -7.82 6.94
C ASP A 68 -4.98 -9.27 6.80
N LEU A 69 -3.71 -9.54 6.52
CA LEU A 69 -3.19 -10.90 6.64
C LEU A 69 -3.26 -11.39 8.10
N LEU A 70 -2.96 -10.52 9.07
CA LEU A 70 -3.10 -10.86 10.50
C LEU A 70 -4.57 -11.07 10.89
N ARG A 71 -5.49 -10.23 10.38
CA ARG A 71 -6.93 -10.41 10.58
C ARG A 71 -7.46 -11.69 9.95
N ALA A 72 -7.01 -12.01 8.74
CA ALA A 72 -7.41 -13.22 8.03
C ALA A 72 -6.96 -14.48 8.79
N GLU A 73 -5.71 -14.49 9.27
CA GLU A 73 -5.16 -15.57 10.08
C GLU A 73 -5.93 -15.71 11.41
N THR A 74 -6.17 -14.59 12.10
CA THR A 74 -6.93 -14.58 13.35
C THR A 74 -8.34 -15.11 13.15
N ARG A 75 -9.05 -14.65 12.11
CA ARG A 75 -10.40 -15.14 11.80
C ARG A 75 -10.40 -16.63 11.47
N GLY A 76 -9.41 -17.09 10.70
CA GLY A 76 -9.22 -18.51 10.39
C GLY A 76 -9.08 -19.36 11.65
N ARG A 77 -8.25 -18.93 12.60
CA ARG A 77 -8.02 -19.63 13.88
C ARG A 77 -9.23 -19.61 14.80
N GLU A 78 -9.85 -18.44 14.98
CA GLU A 78 -10.91 -18.23 15.97
C GLU A 78 -12.29 -18.74 15.50
N LYS A 79 -12.54 -18.76 14.18
CA LYS A 79 -13.86 -19.09 13.61
C LYS A 79 -13.83 -20.30 12.69
N GLY A 80 -12.66 -20.82 12.32
CA GLY A 80 -12.51 -21.94 11.37
C GLY A 80 -12.87 -21.61 9.91
N ILE A 81 -13.28 -20.35 9.63
CA ILE A 81 -13.69 -19.90 8.30
C ILE A 81 -13.07 -18.55 7.95
N CYS A 82 -12.40 -18.48 6.80
CA CYS A 82 -11.83 -17.23 6.29
C CYS A 82 -11.75 -17.25 4.77
N HIS A 83 -12.21 -16.17 4.13
CA HIS A 83 -11.98 -15.93 2.71
C HIS A 83 -10.96 -14.80 2.54
N LEU A 84 -9.69 -15.19 2.37
CA LEU A 84 -8.54 -14.27 2.36
C LEU A 84 -8.72 -13.07 1.42
N HIS A 85 -9.17 -13.31 0.18
CA HIS A 85 -9.34 -12.27 -0.82
C HIS A 85 -10.34 -11.19 -0.37
N SER A 86 -11.44 -11.58 0.29
CA SER A 86 -12.41 -10.61 0.81
C SER A 86 -11.84 -9.79 1.96
N VAL A 87 -11.04 -10.41 2.83
CA VAL A 87 -10.39 -9.67 3.93
C VAL A 87 -9.43 -8.63 3.35
N VAL A 88 -8.50 -9.05 2.48
CA VAL A 88 -7.56 -8.13 1.81
C VAL A 88 -8.27 -7.03 1.01
N TYR A 89 -9.38 -7.35 0.34
CA TYR A 89 -10.20 -6.35 -0.35
C TYR A 89 -10.79 -5.31 0.62
N HIS A 90 -11.30 -5.75 1.77
CA HIS A 90 -11.78 -4.84 2.82
C HIS A 90 -10.65 -3.94 3.36
N ALA A 91 -9.41 -4.44 3.47
CA ALA A 91 -8.24 -3.63 3.77
C ALA A 91 -8.08 -2.44 2.82
N TYR A 92 -8.22 -2.70 1.52
CA TYR A 92 -8.10 -1.67 0.49
C TYR A 92 -9.26 -0.68 0.53
N LEU A 93 -10.47 -1.09 0.93
CA LEU A 93 -11.57 -0.16 1.16
C LEU A 93 -11.34 0.74 2.38
N ARG A 94 -10.73 0.22 3.46
CA ARG A 94 -10.30 1.04 4.59
C ARG A 94 -9.21 2.03 4.21
N TRP A 95 -8.21 1.59 3.45
CA TRP A 95 -7.20 2.49 2.89
C TRP A 95 -7.84 3.57 2.01
N LEU A 96 -8.78 3.19 1.13
CA LEU A 96 -9.49 4.12 0.26
C LEU A 96 -10.22 5.20 1.08
N GLN A 97 -10.83 4.83 2.21
CA GLN A 97 -11.44 5.79 3.13
C GLN A 97 -10.42 6.79 3.69
N THR A 98 -9.22 6.33 4.06
CA THR A 98 -8.17 7.27 4.52
C THR A 98 -7.72 8.22 3.41
N GLN A 99 -7.96 7.89 2.13
CA GLN A 99 -7.70 8.79 1.00
C GLN A 99 -8.82 9.82 0.73
N GLY A 100 -9.83 9.90 1.61
CA GLY A 100 -10.92 10.88 1.54
C GLY A 100 -12.11 10.45 0.70
N TYR A 101 -12.23 9.16 0.37
CA TYR A 101 -13.38 8.60 -0.33
C TYR A 101 -14.47 8.17 0.67
N PRO A 102 -15.75 8.21 0.27
CA PRO A 102 -16.85 7.86 1.17
C PRO A 102 -16.81 6.38 1.54
N GLN A 103 -17.23 6.08 2.77
CA GLN A 103 -17.51 4.72 3.19
C GLN A 103 -18.87 4.26 2.64
N ASP A 104 -19.01 2.95 2.42
CA ASP A 104 -20.28 2.32 2.08
C ASP A 104 -21.08 2.05 3.36
N SER A 105 -22.15 2.81 3.59
CA SER A 105 -22.99 2.71 4.78
C SER A 105 -23.68 1.35 4.93
N GLU A 106 -23.87 0.59 3.84
CA GLU A 106 -24.42 -0.77 3.92
C GLU A 106 -23.37 -1.78 4.40
N LYS A 107 -22.09 -1.38 4.43
CA LYS A 107 -20.95 -2.21 4.81
C LYS A 107 -20.12 -1.58 5.93
N ASP A 108 -20.75 -0.89 6.87
CA ASP A 108 -20.08 -0.22 8.00
C ASP A 108 -19.12 -1.14 8.78
N PHE A 109 -19.41 -2.45 8.85
CA PHE A 109 -18.55 -3.46 9.49
C PHE A 109 -17.14 -3.58 8.86
N ILE A 110 -16.91 -3.03 7.66
CA ILE A 110 -15.60 -3.00 7.00
C ILE A 110 -14.69 -1.96 7.64
N TYR A 111 -15.22 -0.86 8.17
CA TYR A 111 -14.47 0.35 8.51
C TYR A 111 -14.04 0.37 9.98
N ASP A 112 -13.39 -0.72 10.42
CA ASP A 112 -12.81 -0.89 11.75
C ASP A 112 -11.27 -1.09 11.68
N GLY A 113 -10.57 -1.13 12.82
CA GLY A 113 -9.15 -1.54 12.84
C GLY A 113 -8.16 -0.59 13.48
N LEU A 114 -6.91 -1.02 13.50
CA LEU A 114 -5.83 -0.20 14.05
C LEU A 114 -5.41 0.87 13.05
N LEU A 115 -5.05 0.50 11.82
CA LEU A 115 -4.49 1.42 10.83
C LEU A 115 -5.48 2.51 10.40
N ILE A 116 -6.77 2.21 10.36
CA ILE A 116 -7.79 3.23 10.05
C ILE A 116 -7.88 4.33 11.12
N THR A 117 -7.36 4.10 12.33
CA THR A 117 -7.31 5.14 13.38
C THR A 117 -6.05 6.01 13.31
N VAL A 118 -5.06 5.65 12.48
CA VAL A 118 -3.78 6.35 12.36
C VAL A 118 -3.95 7.58 11.46
N LYS A 119 -3.95 8.77 12.05
CA LYS A 119 -4.22 10.04 11.35
C LYS A 119 -3.21 10.31 10.23
N GLU A 120 -1.97 9.88 10.38
CA GLU A 120 -0.89 10.05 9.40
C GLU A 120 -1.17 9.30 8.09
N LEU A 121 -1.99 8.24 8.12
CA LEU A 121 -2.40 7.48 6.94
C LEU A 121 -3.52 8.16 6.13
N TYR A 122 -4.08 9.27 6.63
CA TYR A 122 -5.02 10.11 5.89
C TYR A 122 -4.34 11.12 4.96
N ALA A 123 -3.02 11.28 5.07
CA ALA A 123 -2.26 12.06 4.11
C ALA A 123 -2.29 11.35 2.74
N ARG A 124 -2.77 12.03 1.70
CA ARG A 124 -2.72 11.52 0.32
C ARG A 124 -1.30 11.65 -0.22
N ARG A 125 -0.71 10.52 -0.63
CA ARG A 125 0.72 10.43 -0.99
C ARG A 125 0.96 9.89 -2.40
N GLY A 126 0.19 10.36 -3.37
CA GLY A 126 0.32 9.98 -4.78
C GLY A 126 -0.58 8.85 -5.30
N PRO A 127 -1.77 8.55 -4.72
CA PRO A 127 -2.52 7.36 -5.09
C PRO A 127 -2.86 7.27 -6.58
N GLY A 128 -2.47 6.16 -7.21
CA GLY A 128 -2.69 5.91 -8.63
C GLY A 128 -4.18 5.87 -9.01
N SER A 129 -4.55 6.55 -10.11
CA SER A 129 -5.94 6.68 -10.57
C SER A 129 -6.62 5.34 -10.89
N THR A 130 -5.86 4.37 -11.39
CA THR A 130 -6.34 3.01 -11.64
C THR A 130 -6.75 2.33 -10.33
N CYS A 131 -5.94 2.47 -9.27
CA CYS A 131 -6.23 1.86 -7.97
C CYS A 131 -7.49 2.48 -7.36
N LEU A 132 -7.54 3.82 -7.35
CA LEU A 132 -8.68 4.57 -6.84
C LEU A 132 -9.99 4.24 -7.58
N SER A 133 -9.97 4.22 -8.91
CA SER A 133 -11.16 3.90 -9.72
C SER A 133 -11.61 2.45 -9.54
N ALA A 134 -10.67 1.50 -9.44
CA ALA A 134 -11.01 0.10 -9.19
C ALA A 134 -11.71 -0.09 -7.84
N LEU A 135 -11.16 0.47 -6.76
CA LEU A 135 -11.74 0.33 -5.42
C LEU A 135 -13.07 1.09 -5.30
N SER A 136 -13.15 2.30 -5.89
CA SER A 136 -14.38 3.10 -5.91
C SER A 136 -15.53 2.44 -6.68
N SER A 137 -15.25 1.42 -7.51
CA SER A 137 -16.29 0.66 -8.21
C SER A 137 -17.14 -0.20 -7.27
N GLY A 138 -16.71 -0.41 -6.02
CA GLY A 138 -17.37 -1.30 -5.07
C GLY A 138 -17.31 -2.78 -5.44
N ARG A 139 -16.56 -3.15 -6.48
CA ARG A 139 -16.35 -4.53 -6.93
C ARG A 139 -14.91 -4.95 -6.64
N MET A 140 -14.75 -6.13 -6.04
CA MET A 140 -13.44 -6.75 -5.83
C MET A 140 -12.80 -7.21 -7.15
N GLY A 141 -13.63 -7.73 -8.07
CA GLY A 141 -13.18 -8.37 -9.31
C GLY A 141 -12.54 -9.74 -9.08
N THR A 142 -12.30 -10.46 -10.19
CA THR A 142 -11.53 -11.71 -10.23
C THR A 142 -10.63 -11.72 -11.46
N ILE A 143 -9.84 -12.78 -11.64
CA ILE A 143 -9.03 -12.99 -12.86
C ILE A 143 -9.94 -13.11 -14.10
N GLU A 144 -11.07 -13.79 -13.96
CA GLU A 144 -12.05 -14.03 -15.03
C GLU A 144 -12.94 -12.81 -15.28
N GLN A 145 -13.20 -12.02 -14.24
CA GLN A 145 -14.03 -10.80 -14.29
C GLN A 145 -13.27 -9.61 -13.70
N PRO A 146 -12.26 -9.09 -14.43
CA PRO A 146 -11.43 -8.01 -13.92
C PRO A 146 -12.21 -6.69 -13.86
N VAL A 147 -11.86 -5.83 -12.91
CA VAL A 147 -12.49 -4.50 -12.76
C VAL A 147 -12.07 -3.54 -13.88
N ASN A 148 -10.84 -3.69 -14.38
CA ASN A 148 -10.26 -2.93 -15.48
C ASN A 148 -9.19 -3.76 -16.22
N ASN A 149 -8.58 -3.22 -17.27
CA ASN A 149 -7.53 -3.88 -18.07
C ASN A 149 -6.13 -3.25 -17.87
N SER A 150 -5.92 -2.55 -16.75
CA SER A 150 -4.64 -1.88 -16.46
C SER A 150 -3.53 -2.89 -16.21
N LYS A 151 -2.31 -2.54 -16.65
CA LYS A 151 -1.09 -3.34 -16.50
C LYS A 151 -0.04 -2.61 -15.65
N GLY A 152 -0.48 -1.68 -14.80
CA GLY A 152 0.40 -0.93 -13.91
C GLY A 152 1.03 -1.81 -12.81
N CYS A 153 2.01 -1.23 -12.12
CA CYS A 153 2.78 -1.90 -11.06
C CYS A 153 2.04 -2.08 -9.73
N GLY A 154 0.86 -1.47 -9.53
CA GLY A 154 0.18 -1.40 -8.23
C GLY A 154 -0.14 -2.76 -7.57
N GLY A 155 -0.20 -3.85 -8.32
CA GLY A 155 -0.27 -5.20 -7.75
C GLY A 155 1.03 -5.60 -7.05
N VAL A 156 2.18 -5.34 -7.68
CA VAL A 156 3.52 -5.75 -7.24
C VAL A 156 4.04 -4.89 -6.09
N MET A 157 3.70 -3.60 -6.06
CA MET A 157 4.25 -2.66 -5.07
C MET A 157 3.84 -2.98 -3.63
N ARG A 158 2.81 -3.83 -3.44
CA ARG A 158 2.20 -4.15 -2.14
C ARG A 158 2.24 -5.61 -1.73
N VAL A 159 3.09 -6.42 -2.36
CA VAL A 159 3.16 -7.88 -2.11
C VAL A 159 4.06 -8.27 -0.96
N THR A 160 4.89 -7.36 -0.44
CA THR A 160 5.88 -7.63 0.62
C THR A 160 5.33 -8.43 1.82
N PRO A 161 4.08 -8.25 2.27
CA PRO A 161 3.52 -9.03 3.38
C PRO A 161 3.08 -10.47 3.04
N ILE A 162 2.99 -10.82 1.74
CA ILE A 162 2.47 -12.10 1.20
C ILE A 162 3.59 -13.14 1.09
#